data_AF-A0A132A564-F1
#
_entry.id   AF-A0A132A564-F1
#
_cell.length_a   1.000
_cell.length_b   1.000
_cell.length_c   1.000
_cell.angle_alpha   90.00
_cell.angle_beta   90.00
_cell.angle_gamma   90.00
#
_symmetry.space_group_name_H-M   'P 1'
#
loop_
_entity.id
_entity.type
_entity.pdbx_description
1 polymer ?
#
loop_
_entity_poly.entity_id
_entity_poly.type
_entity_poly.pdbx_seq_one_letter_code
_entity_poly.pdbx_strand_id
1 'polypeptide(L)'
;MIRFVDLNHHQHEIPLISREFECKLNFPMYYEPNWNEFSSAETVGKWIRSCYQLNLSVSKVIELPFYRFWSTVIFNNDLHQAIESYLIYSSRPYRLHPDVKLNNEQTDMVNELRDTIAKYFLRILIHSENPVL
;
A
#
# COMPACT_ATOMS: atom_id res chain seq x y z
N MET A 1 -25.37 -0.15 -5.08
CA MET A 1 -25.79 -1.51 -4.69
C MET A 1 -25.47 -2.41 -5.87
N ILE A 2 -24.79 -3.54 -5.66
CA ILE A 2 -24.48 -4.51 -6.70
C ILE A 2 -25.47 -5.66 -6.58
N ARG A 3 -26.11 -6.00 -7.70
CA ARG A 3 -27.03 -7.13 -7.81
C ARG A 3 -26.33 -8.29 -8.50
N PHE A 4 -26.43 -9.48 -7.93
CA PHE A 4 -25.98 -10.71 -8.57
C PHE A 4 -26.93 -11.86 -8.26
N VAL A 5 -26.84 -12.89 -9.08
CA VAL A 5 -27.64 -14.11 -8.94
C VAL A 5 -26.68 -15.20 -8.49
N ASP A 6 -27.00 -15.87 -7.38
CA ASP A 6 -26.19 -16.99 -6.91
C ASP A 6 -26.42 -18.26 -7.75
N LEU A 7 -25.66 -19.31 -7.44
CA LEU A 7 -25.77 -20.62 -8.10
C LEU A 7 -27.14 -21.29 -7.90
N ASN A 8 -27.92 -20.83 -6.91
CA ASN A 8 -29.26 -21.31 -6.60
C ASN A 8 -30.35 -20.41 -7.21
N HIS A 9 -29.99 -19.49 -8.11
CA HIS A 9 -30.88 -18.52 -8.75
C HIS A 9 -31.57 -17.51 -7.80
N HIS A 10 -31.04 -17.32 -6.59
CA HIS A 10 -31.51 -16.26 -5.70
C HIS A 10 -30.80 -14.96 -6.03
N GLN A 11 -31.58 -13.88 -6.09
CA GLN A 11 -31.06 -12.54 -6.31
C GLN A 11 -30.60 -11.94 -4.98
N HIS A 12 -29.34 -11.58 -4.90
CA HIS A 12 -28.74 -10.94 -3.74
C HIS A 12 -28.37 -9.50 -4.05
N GLU A 13 -28.53 -8.65 -3.04
CA GLU A 13 -28.15 -7.24 -3.08
C GLU A 13 -27.06 -6.99 -2.05
N ILE A 14 -25.87 -6.61 -2.51
CA ILE A 14 -24.76 -6.21 -1.64
C ILE A 14 -24.53 -4.70 -1.78
N PRO A 15 -24.26 -3.97 -0.67
CA PRO A 15 -23.83 -2.59 -0.73
C PRO A 15 -22.63 -2.40 -1.68
N LEU A 16 -22.49 -1.22 -2.29
CA LEU A 16 -21.38 -0.98 -3.23
C LEU A 16 -20.01 -1.16 -2.55
N ILE A 17 -19.94 -0.77 -1.28
CA ILE A 17 -18.78 -0.93 -0.42
C ILE A 17 -19.08 -2.07 0.54
N SER A 18 -18.35 -3.17 0.43
CA SER A 18 -18.61 -4.37 1.24
C SER A 18 -17.36 -5.23 1.39
N ARG A 19 -17.27 -5.96 2.49
CA ARG A 19 -16.09 -6.78 2.83
C ARG A 19 -15.83 -7.88 1.79
N GLU A 20 -16.83 -8.32 1.05
CA GLU A 20 -16.73 -9.30 -0.03
C GLU A 20 -15.89 -8.80 -1.21
N PHE A 21 -15.76 -7.48 -1.38
CA PHE A 21 -14.97 -6.87 -2.46
C PHE A 21 -13.57 -6.44 -2.01
N GLU A 22 -13.21 -6.72 -0.76
CA GLU A 22 -11.88 -6.45 -0.21
C GLU A 22 -10.80 -7.23 -0.98
N CYS A 23 -9.73 -6.54 -1.34
CA CYS A 23 -8.57 -7.15 -1.98
C CYS A 23 -7.74 -7.93 -0.95
N LYS A 24 -7.51 -9.23 -1.21
CA LYS A 24 -6.71 -10.11 -0.35
C LYS A 24 -5.27 -10.24 -0.85
N LEU A 25 -4.52 -9.15 -0.79
CA LEU A 25 -3.09 -9.14 -1.06
C LEU A 25 -2.30 -9.21 0.24
N ASN A 26 -1.02 -9.57 0.15
CA ASN A 26 -0.10 -9.48 1.27
C ASN A 26 0.48 -8.06 1.35
N PHE A 27 0.39 -7.43 2.52
CA PHE A 27 0.93 -6.09 2.80
C PHE A 27 2.03 -6.21 3.86
N PRO A 28 3.31 -6.30 3.48
CA PRO A 28 4.38 -6.40 4.46
C PRO A 28 4.53 -5.07 5.21
N MET A 29 4.76 -5.18 6.52
CA MET A 29 5.08 -4.03 7.37
C MET A 29 6.40 -3.38 6.91
N TYR A 30 6.44 -2.05 7.00
CA TYR A 30 7.62 -1.25 6.71
C TYR A 30 8.42 -1.00 7.98
N TYR A 31 9.69 -1.41 7.97
CA TYR A 31 10.67 -1.13 9.02
C TYR A 31 11.97 -0.69 8.38
N GLU A 32 12.25 0.60 8.44
CA GLU A 32 13.54 1.13 8.01
C GLU A 32 14.64 0.69 8.98
N PRO A 33 15.79 0.19 8.49
CA PRO A 33 16.91 -0.16 9.35
C PRO A 33 17.37 1.05 10.17
N ASN A 34 17.87 0.80 11.38
CA ASN A 34 18.54 1.86 12.13
C ASN A 34 19.91 2.18 11.50
N TRP A 35 20.46 3.37 11.80
CA TRP A 35 21.76 3.81 11.28
C TRP A 35 22.90 2.78 11.47
N ASN A 36 22.92 2.07 12.59
CA ASN A 36 23.88 0.98 12.87
C ASN A 36 23.74 -0.20 11.90
N GLU A 37 22.51 -0.49 11.48
CA GLU A 37 22.14 -1.67 10.70
C GLU A 37 22.32 -1.45 9.19
N PHE A 38 22.41 -0.19 8.73
CA PHE A 38 22.68 0.15 7.34
C PHE A 38 24.04 -0.35 6.83
N SER A 39 24.95 -0.69 7.73
CA SER A 39 26.22 -1.34 7.38
C SER A 39 26.05 -2.81 6.95
N SER A 40 24.91 -3.44 7.29
CA SER A 40 24.60 -4.82 6.93
C SER A 40 23.89 -4.88 5.58
N ALA A 41 24.60 -5.39 4.56
CA ALA A 41 24.01 -5.61 3.24
C ALA A 41 22.80 -6.56 3.26
N GLU A 42 22.80 -7.54 4.17
CA GLU A 42 21.66 -8.46 4.35
C GLU A 42 20.43 -7.71 4.88
N THR A 43 20.60 -6.86 5.89
CA THR A 43 19.51 -6.09 6.50
C THR A 43 18.93 -5.09 5.50
N VAL A 44 19.79 -4.34 4.82
CA VAL A 44 19.38 -3.40 3.77
C VAL A 44 18.67 -4.16 2.63
N GLY A 45 19.21 -5.30 2.18
CA GLY A 45 18.59 -6.11 1.15
C GLY A 45 17.19 -6.62 1.50
N LYS A 46 17.00 -7.09 2.75
CA LYS A 46 15.67 -7.49 3.25
C LYS A 46 14.70 -6.32 3.29
N TRP A 47 15.13 -5.18 3.80
CA TRP A 47 14.31 -3.98 3.84
C TRP A 47 13.89 -3.52 2.44
N ILE A 48 14.82 -3.41 1.50
CA ILE A 48 14.54 -3.00 0.12
C ILE A 48 13.57 -3.98 -0.56
N ARG A 49 13.72 -5.29 -0.30
CA ARG A 49 12.75 -6.30 -0.78
C ARG A 49 11.35 -6.07 -0.19
N SER A 50 11.24 -5.74 1.09
CA SER A 50 9.95 -5.38 1.69
C SER A 50 9.37 -4.11 1.08
N CYS A 51 10.19 -3.09 0.80
CA CYS A 51 9.76 -1.89 0.10
C CYS A 51 9.18 -2.22 -1.28
N TYR A 52 9.85 -3.07 -2.06
CA TYR A 52 9.36 -3.52 -3.36
C TYR A 52 8.01 -4.25 -3.26
N GLN A 53 7.89 -5.18 -2.32
CA GLN A 53 6.65 -5.94 -2.12
C GLN A 53 5.49 -5.04 -1.67
N LEU A 54 5.75 -4.11 -0.75
CA LEU A 54 4.76 -3.13 -0.32
C LEU A 54 4.34 -2.23 -1.48
N ASN A 55 5.31 -1.71 -2.24
CA ASN A 55 5.05 -0.88 -3.42
C ASN A 55 4.15 -1.62 -4.41
N LEU A 56 4.48 -2.87 -4.74
CA LEU A 56 3.70 -3.70 -5.66
C LEU A 56 2.25 -3.91 -5.17
N SER A 57 2.07 -4.23 -3.89
CA SER A 57 0.73 -4.47 -3.32
C SER A 57 -0.10 -3.19 -3.27
N VAL A 58 0.48 -2.06 -2.85
CA VAL A 58 -0.24 -0.78 -2.77
C VAL A 58 -0.57 -0.24 -4.16
N SER A 59 0.35 -0.34 -5.13
CA SER A 59 0.08 0.03 -6.53
C SER A 59 -1.11 -0.73 -7.10
N LYS A 60 -1.21 -2.04 -6.85
CA LYS A 60 -2.39 -2.83 -7.25
C LYS A 60 -3.68 -2.33 -6.60
N VAL A 61 -3.64 -1.91 -5.34
CA VAL A 61 -4.81 -1.31 -4.67
C VAL A 61 -5.21 -0.01 -5.35
N ILE A 62 -4.24 0.85 -5.68
CA ILE A 62 -4.47 2.13 -6.38
C ILE A 62 -5.05 1.92 -7.79
N GLU A 63 -4.84 0.77 -8.43
CA GLU A 63 -5.42 0.46 -9.74
C GLU A 63 -6.82 -0.16 -9.67
N LEU A 64 -7.32 -0.50 -8.47
CA LEU A 64 -8.64 -1.12 -8.33
C LEU A 64 -9.77 -0.18 -8.78
N PRO A 65 -10.86 -0.69 -9.35
CA PRO A 65 -12.05 0.12 -9.61
C PRO A 65 -12.64 0.64 -8.29
N PHE A 66 -13.35 1.77 -8.35
CA PHE A 66 -13.88 2.52 -7.19
C PHE A 66 -14.41 1.62 -6.05
N TYR A 67 -15.34 0.72 -6.35
CA TYR A 67 -16.01 -0.10 -5.34
C TYR A 67 -15.06 -1.07 -4.63
N ARG A 68 -14.08 -1.65 -5.35
CA ARG A 68 -13.05 -2.53 -4.76
C ARG A 68 -12.00 -1.75 -4.00
N PHE A 69 -11.59 -0.59 -4.53
CA PHE A 69 -10.66 0.30 -3.86
C PHE A 69 -11.19 0.68 -2.48
N TRP A 70 -12.38 1.28 -2.42
CA TRP A 70 -12.99 1.72 -1.17
C TRP A 70 -13.31 0.56 -0.21
N SER A 71 -13.78 -0.58 -0.73
CA SER A 71 -13.96 -1.77 0.10
C SER A 71 -12.65 -2.24 0.73
N THR A 72 -11.55 -2.22 -0.03
CA THR A 72 -10.23 -2.58 0.47
C THR A 72 -9.73 -1.55 1.49
N VAL A 73 -9.84 -0.26 1.19
CA VAL A 73 -9.44 0.83 2.09
C VAL A 73 -10.24 0.83 3.38
N ILE A 74 -11.49 0.36 3.41
CA ILE A 74 -12.30 0.37 4.64
C ILE A 74 -12.09 -0.90 5.46
N PHE A 75 -11.96 -2.06 4.81
CA PHE A 75 -12.01 -3.35 5.51
C PHE A 75 -10.66 -4.05 5.68
N ASN A 76 -9.64 -3.71 4.89
CA ASN A 76 -8.35 -4.40 4.94
C ASN A 76 -7.43 -3.82 6.03
N ASN A 77 -7.40 -4.49 7.18
CA ASN A 77 -6.58 -4.10 8.32
C ASN A 77 -5.07 -4.25 8.05
N ASP A 78 -4.65 -5.24 7.25
CA ASP A 78 -3.23 -5.47 6.96
C ASP A 78 -2.66 -4.31 6.12
N LEU A 79 -3.44 -3.80 5.16
CA LEU A 79 -3.13 -2.58 4.43
C LEU A 79 -2.97 -1.40 5.37
N HIS A 80 -3.90 -1.20 6.33
CA HIS A 80 -3.80 -0.10 7.30
C HIS A 80 -2.52 -0.17 8.10
N GLN A 81 -2.21 -1.33 8.67
CA GLN A 81 -1.01 -1.54 9.47
C GLN A 81 0.26 -1.30 8.65
N ALA A 82 0.30 -1.77 7.41
CA ALA A 82 1.44 -1.55 6.53
C ALA A 82 1.63 -0.06 6.19
N ILE A 83 0.56 0.66 5.83
CA ILE A 83 0.62 2.09 5.54
C ILE A 83 1.01 2.90 6.79
N GLU A 84 0.43 2.57 7.94
CA GLU A 84 0.75 3.20 9.23
C GLU A 84 2.23 2.99 9.57
N SER A 85 2.74 1.77 9.42
CA SER A 85 4.16 1.48 9.67
C SER A 85 5.08 2.30 8.78
N TYR A 86 4.72 2.50 7.51
CA TYR A 86 5.49 3.38 6.61
C TYR A 86 5.50 4.82 7.13
N LEU A 87 4.35 5.36 7.54
CA LEU A 87 4.25 6.73 8.05
C LEU A 87 5.03 6.94 9.36
N ILE A 88 5.10 5.92 10.22
CA ILE A 88 5.81 5.97 11.50
C ILE A 88 7.32 5.85 11.29
N TYR A 89 7.76 4.85 10.53
CA TYR A 89 9.16 4.45 10.49
C TYR A 89 9.97 5.07 9.35
N SER A 90 9.34 5.63 8.31
CA SER A 90 10.08 6.26 7.22
C SER A 90 10.91 7.46 7.70
N SER A 91 12.17 7.49 7.30
CA SER A 91 13.07 8.59 7.56
C SER A 91 12.59 9.85 6.88
N ARG A 92 12.56 10.93 7.65
CA ARG A 92 12.28 12.27 7.14
C ARG A 92 13.57 12.90 6.63
N PRO A 93 13.53 13.82 5.65
CA PRO A 93 14.73 14.43 5.09
C PRO A 93 15.68 15.05 6.14
N TYR A 94 15.14 15.56 7.25
CA TYR A 94 15.91 16.14 8.35
C TYR A 94 16.44 15.13 9.38
N ARG A 95 16.06 13.84 9.28
CA ARG A 95 16.55 12.72 10.10
C ARG A 95 17.57 11.85 9.37
N LEU A 96 17.82 12.10 8.09
CA LEU A 96 18.78 11.33 7.31
C LEU A 96 20.18 11.52 7.91
N HIS A 97 20.75 10.43 8.43
CA HIS A 97 22.14 10.41 8.85
C HIS A 97 23.01 10.55 7.58
N PRO A 98 24.00 11.45 7.55
CA PRO A 98 24.79 11.74 6.35
C PRO A 98 25.59 10.55 5.78
N ASP A 99 25.66 9.44 6.53
CA ASP A 99 26.49 8.28 6.19
C ASP A 99 25.72 7.10 5.55
N VAL A 100 24.38 7.19 5.43
CA VAL A 100 23.59 6.15 4.76
C VAL A 100 23.74 6.29 3.25
N LYS A 101 24.58 5.43 2.66
CA LYS A 101 24.81 5.38 1.21
C LYS A 101 24.08 4.20 0.60
N LEU A 102 22.85 4.44 0.16
CA LEU A 102 22.15 3.53 -0.75
C LEU A 102 22.75 3.66 -2.15
N ASN A 103 22.72 2.57 -2.92
CA ASN A 103 22.99 2.68 -4.35
C ASN A 103 21.79 3.34 -5.08
N ASN A 104 21.96 3.65 -6.37
CA ASN A 104 20.93 4.34 -7.14
C ASN A 104 19.62 3.53 -7.21
N GLU A 105 19.70 2.23 -7.49
CA GLU A 105 18.52 1.36 -7.60
C GLU A 105 17.72 1.27 -6.29
N GLN A 106 18.42 1.17 -5.15
CA GLN A 106 17.81 1.17 -3.82
C GLN A 106 17.14 2.50 -3.51
N THR A 107 17.80 3.61 -3.87
CA THR A 107 17.26 4.96 -3.69
C THR A 107 16.01 5.16 -4.54
N ASP A 108 16.04 4.71 -5.79
CA ASP A 108 14.90 4.77 -6.72
C ASP A 108 13.71 3.98 -6.18
N MET A 109 13.95 2.77 -5.64
CA MET A 109 12.88 1.96 -5.04
C MET A 109 12.21 2.64 -3.84
N VAL A 110 13.00 3.26 -2.95
CA VAL A 110 12.47 3.99 -1.78
C VAL A 110 11.66 5.21 -2.22
N ASN A 111 12.13 5.93 -3.24
CA ASN A 111 11.41 7.06 -3.81
C ASN A 111 10.12 6.63 -4.51
N GLU A 112 10.14 5.54 -5.26
CA GLU A 112 8.95 5.01 -5.93
C GLU A 112 7.89 4.58 -4.91
N LEU A 113 8.28 3.87 -3.84
CA LEU A 113 7.38 3.55 -2.74
C LEU A 113 6.76 4.81 -2.13
N ARG A 114 7.57 5.85 -1.87
CA ARG A 114 7.06 7.13 -1.34
C ARG A 114 6.00 7.73 -2.25
N ASP A 115 6.26 7.76 -3.55
CA ASP A 115 5.35 8.35 -4.53
C ASP A 115 4.07 7.51 -4.65
N THR A 116 4.15 6.18 -4.54
CA THR A 116 3.00 5.27 -4.48
C THR A 116 2.16 5.50 -3.23
N ILE A 117 2.77 5.63 -2.05
CA ILE A 117 2.03 5.94 -0.81
C ILE A 117 1.35 7.31 -0.93
N ALA A 118 2.01 8.30 -1.52
CA ALA A 118 1.40 9.61 -1.76
C ALA A 118 0.18 9.52 -2.70
N LYS A 119 0.27 8.75 -3.79
CA LYS A 119 -0.86 8.48 -4.70
C LYS A 119 -2.01 7.76 -4.00
N TYR A 120 -1.71 6.79 -3.12
CA TYR A 120 -2.71 6.12 -2.31
C TYR A 120 -3.52 7.11 -1.46
N PHE A 121 -2.85 8.00 -0.73
CA PHE A 121 -3.53 9.04 0.05
C PHE A 121 -4.27 10.05 -0.81
N LEU A 122 -3.69 10.47 -1.95
CA LEU A 122 -4.36 11.37 -2.89
C LEU A 122 -5.69 10.78 -3.36
N ARG A 123 -5.70 9.48 -3.68
CA ARG A 123 -6.91 8.78 -4.11
C ARG A 123 -7.99 8.73 -3.03
N ILE A 124 -7.60 8.56 -1.76
CA ILE A 124 -8.53 8.64 -0.61
C ILE A 124 -9.13 10.04 -0.45
N LEU A 125 -8.34 11.10 -0.67
CA LEU A 125 -8.79 12.48 -0.53
C LEU A 125 -9.72 12.93 -1.67
N ILE A 126 -9.63 12.29 -2.84
CA ILE A 126 -10.52 12.53 -3.97
C ILE A 126 -11.84 11.79 -3.73
N HIS A 127 -12.80 12.51 -3.13
CA HIS A 127 -14.14 12.03 -2.80
C HIS A 127 -15.07 11.91 -4.02
N SER A 128 -14.66 12.43 -5.19
CA SER A 128 -15.40 12.34 -6.45
C SER A 128 -14.53 11.70 -7.53
N GLU A 129 -14.14 10.45 -7.35
CA GLU A 129 -13.67 9.66 -8.49
C GLU A 129 -14.85 9.45 -9.44
N ASN A 130 -14.65 9.76 -10.71
CA ASN A 130 -15.68 9.57 -11.72
C ASN A 130 -16.00 8.07 -11.81
N PRO A 131 -17.22 7.60 -11.46
CA PRO A 131 -17.53 6.17 -11.36
C PRO A 131 -17.66 5.45 -12.72
N VAL A 132 -17.26 6.12 -13.81
CA VAL A 132 -17.52 5.72 -15.21
C VAL A 132 -16.29 5.10 -15.89
N LEU A 133 -15.20 4.84 -15.17
CA LEU A 133 -14.04 4.08 -15.68
C LEU A 133 -13.96 2.69 -15.03
#